data_AF-A0A4Q5W7T6-F1
#
_entry.id   AF-A0A4Q5W7T6-F1
#
_cell.length_a   1.000
_cell.length_b   1.000
_cell.length_c   1.000
_cell.angle_alpha   90.00
_cell.angle_beta   90.00
_cell.angle_gamma   90.00
#
_symmetry.space_group_name_H-M   'P 1'
#
loop_
_entity.id
_entity.type
_entity.pdbx_description
1 polymer ?
#
loop_
_entity_poly.entity_id
_entity_poly.type
_entity_poly.pdbx_seq_one_letter_code
_entity_poly.pdbx_strand_id
1 'polypeptide(L)'
;MIAFFKQKAPGTVAILFITGLLLKLPLFTGPALQTAPSDGPLFRLLATRLAAAPPVTSGIIAFVLLFAGALAINSLINEYRMMSRQTFLPALSFLLITSLVPEWSRLSAPLCATVLLTLAFWIIMRLYAAPKAGGRIFNIGLLTGLAAFFFTPALLFAVIALLGLMVLRPFRAQELLLYLLGVTTPTYFYAVGLFLYDALNWKQLVPWLHFGIINSRPSYALLGSIVLLVAPFLLGSFYVQANLRKMLIQARKTGA
;
A
#
# COMPACT_ATOMS: atom_id res chain seq x y z
N MET A 1 -7.70 7.99 25.68
CA MET A 1 -6.65 7.53 24.74
C MET A 1 -6.72 8.19 23.37
N ILE A 2 -7.89 8.32 22.72
CA ILE A 2 -8.02 8.92 21.37
C ILE A 2 -7.59 10.41 21.31
N ALA A 3 -7.71 11.15 22.43
CA ALA A 3 -7.32 12.57 22.49
C ALA A 3 -5.81 12.81 22.28
N PHE A 4 -4.95 11.87 22.69
CA PHE A 4 -3.49 11.98 22.52
C PHE A 4 -3.07 11.86 21.05
N PHE A 5 -3.80 11.09 20.24
CA PHE A 5 -3.53 10.95 18.80
C PHE A 5 -3.97 12.17 17.96
N LYS A 6 -4.71 13.11 18.55
CA LYS A 6 -5.07 14.39 17.92
C LYS A 6 -3.93 15.43 17.98
N GLN A 7 -2.90 15.20 18.78
CA GLN A 7 -1.76 16.10 18.89
C GLN A 7 -0.54 15.50 18.15
N LYS A 8 0.12 16.33 17.34
CA LYS A 8 1.37 15.99 16.65
C LYS A 8 2.56 16.11 17.61
N ALA A 9 2.57 15.30 18.66
CA ALA A 9 3.70 15.18 19.57
C ALA A 9 4.57 13.99 19.14
N PRO A 10 5.91 14.10 19.22
CA PRO A 10 6.80 12.97 18.93
C PRO A 10 6.51 11.76 19.85
N GLY A 11 6.06 11.99 21.09
CA GLY A 11 5.60 10.93 21.99
C GLY A 11 4.40 10.12 21.47
N THR A 12 3.57 10.69 20.60
CA THR A 12 2.43 9.98 20.00
C THR A 12 2.89 8.86 19.06
N VAL A 13 4.07 8.97 18.44
CA VAL A 13 4.66 7.90 17.62
C VAL A 13 5.04 6.70 18.47
N ALA A 14 5.63 6.93 19.64
CA ALA A 14 5.97 5.87 20.58
C ALA A 14 4.71 5.15 21.11
N ILE A 15 3.65 5.89 21.42
CA ILE A 15 2.35 5.31 21.80
C ILE A 15 1.75 4.52 20.62
N LEU A 16 1.89 5.01 19.38
CA LEU A 16 1.43 4.30 18.18
C LEU A 16 2.21 3.00 17.96
N PHE A 17 3.50 3.01 18.23
CA PHE A 17 4.35 1.81 18.16
C PHE A 17 3.93 0.77 19.21
N ILE A 18 3.76 1.18 20.48
CA ILE A 18 3.33 0.28 21.56
C ILE A 18 1.93 -0.29 21.28
N THR A 19 0.99 0.56 20.85
CA THR A 19 -0.36 0.12 20.50
C THR A 19 -0.37 -0.80 19.28
N GLY A 20 0.45 -0.51 18.26
CA GLY A 20 0.66 -1.38 17.12
C GLY A 20 1.20 -2.75 17.54
N LEU A 21 2.22 -2.77 18.40
CA LEU A 21 2.83 -4.01 18.89
C LEU A 21 1.83 -4.86 19.68
N LEU A 22 1.05 -4.23 20.57
CA LEU A 22 -0.03 -4.89 21.33
C LEU A 22 -1.11 -5.47 20.41
N LEU A 23 -1.58 -4.70 19.42
CA LEU A 23 -2.60 -5.15 18.46
C LEU A 23 -2.12 -6.31 17.59
N LYS A 24 -0.80 -6.40 17.37
CA LYS A 24 -0.16 -7.33 16.44
C LYS A 24 0.54 -8.49 17.15
N LEU A 25 0.37 -8.66 18.45
CA LEU A 25 0.85 -9.82 19.21
C LEU A 25 0.53 -11.19 18.56
N PRO A 26 -0.68 -11.41 17.97
CA PRO A 26 -0.99 -12.68 17.30
C PRO A 26 -0.09 -13.02 16.10
N LEU A 27 0.62 -12.03 15.53
CA LEU A 27 1.59 -12.29 14.44
C LEU A 27 2.85 -12.99 14.92
N PHE A 28 3.20 -12.89 16.20
CA PHE A 28 4.40 -13.51 16.75
C PHE A 28 4.16 -14.93 17.26
N THR A 29 2.89 -15.31 17.45
CA THR A 29 2.49 -16.61 18.03
C THR A 29 1.94 -17.61 17.01
N GLY A 30 1.63 -17.19 15.78
CA GLY A 30 1.07 -18.03 14.72
C GLY A 30 1.87 -18.02 13.41
N PRO A 31 1.47 -18.82 12.40
CA PRO A 31 2.09 -18.79 11.08
C PRO A 31 1.81 -17.45 10.40
N ALA A 32 2.83 -16.58 10.39
CA ALA A 32 2.72 -15.23 9.85
C ALA A 32 2.95 -15.16 8.33
N LEU A 33 3.40 -16.25 7.69
CA LEU A 33 3.55 -16.33 6.23
C LEU A 33 2.27 -16.85 5.57
N GLN A 34 1.73 -16.11 4.61
CA GLN A 34 0.61 -16.52 3.77
C GLN A 34 1.04 -16.55 2.31
N THR A 35 0.97 -17.73 1.68
CA THR A 35 1.24 -17.91 0.26
C THR A 35 -0.07 -18.12 -0.50
N ALA A 36 -0.17 -17.52 -1.68
CA ALA A 36 -1.31 -17.59 -2.57
C ALA A 36 -0.86 -17.88 -4.01
N PRO A 37 -1.73 -18.49 -4.85
CA PRO A 37 -1.39 -18.75 -6.25
C PRO A 37 -1.10 -17.47 -7.06
N SER A 38 -1.63 -16.33 -6.63
CA SER A 38 -1.41 -15.01 -7.23
C SER A 38 -0.09 -14.34 -6.83
N ASP A 39 0.69 -14.96 -5.95
CA ASP A 39 2.00 -14.46 -5.52
C ASP A 39 2.95 -14.37 -6.72
N GLY A 40 3.56 -13.20 -6.88
CA GLY A 40 4.55 -12.95 -7.90
C GLY A 40 5.89 -13.62 -7.58
N PRO A 41 6.81 -13.68 -8.57
CA PRO A 41 8.04 -14.45 -8.46
C PRO A 41 8.98 -13.92 -7.35
N LEU A 42 9.02 -12.61 -7.11
CA LEU A 42 9.84 -12.05 -6.01
C LEU A 42 9.32 -12.47 -4.65
N PHE A 43 8.00 -12.47 -4.46
CA PHE A 43 7.42 -12.89 -3.19
C PHE A 43 7.62 -14.39 -2.98
N ARG A 44 7.50 -15.22 -4.02
CA ARG A 44 7.79 -16.66 -3.90
C ARG A 44 9.23 -16.94 -3.48
N LEU A 45 10.20 -16.22 -4.05
CA LEU A 45 11.61 -16.35 -3.65
C LEU A 45 11.83 -15.89 -2.20
N LEU A 46 11.20 -14.81 -1.78
CA LEU A 46 11.24 -14.38 -0.38
C LEU A 46 10.57 -15.40 0.54
N ALA A 47 9.41 -15.93 0.16
CA ALA A 47 8.65 -16.90 0.93
C ALA A 47 9.43 -18.21 1.11
N THR A 48 10.14 -18.71 0.11
CA THR A 48 10.97 -19.93 0.25
C THR A 48 12.15 -19.69 1.19
N ARG A 49 12.79 -18.52 1.13
CA ARG A 49 13.88 -18.15 2.06
C ARG A 49 13.37 -17.97 3.49
N LEU A 50 12.20 -17.37 3.66
CA LEU A 50 11.58 -17.17 4.97
C LEU A 50 10.97 -18.46 5.54
N ALA A 51 10.55 -19.41 4.69
CA ALA A 51 10.07 -20.71 5.14
C ALA A 51 11.20 -21.55 5.80
N ALA A 52 12.45 -21.32 5.42
CA ALA A 52 13.62 -21.92 6.07
C ALA A 52 14.02 -21.21 7.39
N ALA A 53 13.45 -20.04 7.67
CA ALA A 53 13.78 -19.23 8.84
C ALA A 53 12.78 -19.46 10.00
N PRO A 54 13.11 -19.04 11.25
CA PRO A 54 12.19 -19.14 12.37
C PRO A 54 10.89 -18.36 12.11
N PRO A 55 9.70 -18.87 12.49
CA PRO A 55 8.42 -18.22 12.24
C PRO A 55 8.33 -16.76 12.70
N VAL A 56 9.04 -16.44 13.80
CA VAL A 56 9.13 -15.09 14.38
C VAL A 56 9.68 -14.07 13.37
N THR A 57 10.61 -14.47 12.49
CA THR A 57 11.20 -13.56 11.48
C THR A 57 10.15 -13.02 10.51
N SER A 58 9.23 -13.89 10.05
CA SER A 58 8.13 -13.47 9.17
C SER A 58 7.15 -12.53 9.88
N GLY A 59 6.89 -12.75 11.19
CA GLY A 59 6.09 -11.86 12.02
C GLY A 59 6.72 -10.47 12.21
N ILE A 60 8.03 -10.41 12.46
CA ILE A 60 8.78 -9.14 12.56
C ILE A 60 8.69 -8.37 11.23
N ILE A 61 8.94 -9.03 10.11
CA ILE A 61 8.90 -8.38 8.79
C ILE A 61 7.50 -7.87 8.47
N ALA A 62 6.45 -8.67 8.75
CA ALA A 62 5.06 -8.23 8.60
C ALA A 62 4.76 -6.97 9.43
N PHE A 63 5.18 -6.96 10.69
CA PHE A 63 4.97 -5.84 11.59
C PHE A 63 5.68 -4.57 11.09
N VAL A 64 6.95 -4.70 10.68
CA VAL A 64 7.72 -3.57 10.13
C VAL A 64 7.06 -3.00 8.88
N LEU A 65 6.60 -3.85 7.95
CA LEU A 65 5.91 -3.41 6.74
C LEU A 65 4.57 -2.73 7.05
N LEU A 66 3.77 -3.29 7.96
CA LEU A 66 2.51 -2.69 8.40
C LEU A 66 2.72 -1.33 9.08
N PHE A 67 3.72 -1.25 9.96
CA PHE A 67 4.04 -0.02 10.66
C PHE A 67 4.59 1.05 9.70
N ALA A 68 5.46 0.67 8.78
CA ALA A 68 5.96 1.55 7.72
C ALA A 68 4.81 2.05 6.83
N GLY A 69 3.88 1.17 6.44
CA GLY A 69 2.67 1.54 5.69
C GLY A 69 1.79 2.53 6.44
N ALA A 70 1.54 2.29 7.74
CA ALA A 70 0.77 3.18 8.59
C ALA A 70 1.39 4.59 8.68
N LEU A 71 2.71 4.66 8.87
CA LEU A 71 3.43 5.92 8.93
C LEU A 71 3.49 6.65 7.58
N ALA A 72 3.64 5.91 6.48
CA ALA A 72 3.63 6.47 5.13
C ALA A 72 2.28 7.13 4.81
N ILE A 73 1.17 6.42 5.06
CA ILE A 73 -0.19 6.94 4.87
C ILE A 73 -0.44 8.17 5.75
N ASN A 74 0.00 8.11 7.01
CA ASN A 74 -0.16 9.22 7.93
C ASN A 74 0.65 10.46 7.52
N SER A 75 1.87 10.26 7.06
CA SER A 75 2.72 11.34 6.54
C SER A 75 2.09 11.97 5.30
N LEU A 76 1.59 11.16 4.37
CA LEU A 76 0.89 11.60 3.17
C LEU A 76 -0.34 12.47 3.51
N ILE A 77 -1.23 11.99 4.37
CA ILE A 77 -2.45 12.73 4.76
C ILE A 77 -2.11 14.06 5.43
N ASN A 78 -1.07 14.08 6.27
CA ASN A 78 -0.63 15.28 6.97
C ASN A 78 0.10 16.29 6.06
N GLU A 79 0.88 15.82 5.08
CA GLU A 79 1.59 16.64 4.09
C GLU A 79 0.60 17.36 3.16
N TYR A 80 -0.39 16.64 2.65
CA TYR A 80 -1.41 17.18 1.75
C TYR A 80 -2.62 17.80 2.46
N ARG A 81 -2.55 17.95 3.79
CA ARG A 81 -3.61 18.56 4.62
C ARG A 81 -5.01 18.02 4.30
N MET A 82 -5.13 16.71 4.08
CA MET A 82 -6.41 16.05 3.80
C MET A 82 -7.35 16.03 5.03
N MET A 83 -6.83 16.40 6.20
CA MET A 83 -7.60 16.65 7.42
C MET A 83 -7.40 18.08 7.93
N SER A 84 -8.39 18.59 8.64
CA SER A 84 -8.38 19.95 9.21
C SER A 84 -7.25 20.20 10.22
N ARG A 85 -6.71 19.14 10.82
CA ARG A 85 -5.57 19.19 11.74
C ARG A 85 -4.63 18.02 11.45
N GLN A 86 -3.35 18.23 11.67
CA GLN A 86 -2.36 17.15 11.60
C GLN A 86 -2.54 16.22 12.79
N THR A 87 -2.82 14.95 12.53
CA THR A 87 -3.10 13.95 13.57
C THR A 87 -2.47 12.61 13.21
N PHE A 88 -2.39 11.70 14.18
CA PHE A 88 -1.97 10.30 13.99
C PHE A 88 -3.14 9.32 13.84
N LEU A 89 -4.36 9.84 13.76
CA LEU A 89 -5.57 9.05 13.55
C LEU A 89 -5.50 8.18 12.28
N PRO A 90 -4.95 8.64 11.14
CA PRO A 90 -4.84 7.80 9.94
C PRO A 90 -3.92 6.58 10.11
N ALA A 91 -2.80 6.72 10.82
CA ALA A 91 -1.93 5.59 11.11
C ALA A 91 -2.63 4.57 12.02
N LEU A 92 -3.33 5.06 13.05
CA LEU A 92 -4.05 4.21 13.99
C LEU A 92 -5.20 3.47 13.28
N SER A 93 -5.98 4.16 12.44
CA SER A 93 -7.06 3.52 11.69
C SER A 93 -6.53 2.45 10.74
N PHE A 94 -5.40 2.69 10.06
CA PHE A 94 -4.76 1.69 9.22
C PHE A 94 -4.34 0.44 10.01
N LEU A 95 -3.72 0.61 11.18
CA LEU A 95 -3.33 -0.52 12.04
C LEU A 95 -4.54 -1.28 12.58
N LEU A 96 -5.63 -0.59 12.94
CA LEU A 96 -6.87 -1.24 13.37
C LEU A 96 -7.52 -2.04 12.24
N ILE A 97 -7.68 -1.43 11.06
CA ILE A 97 -8.31 -2.08 9.90
C ILE A 97 -7.52 -3.33 9.50
N THR A 98 -6.19 -3.24 9.44
CA THR A 98 -5.34 -4.39 9.13
C THR A 98 -5.31 -5.44 10.23
N SER A 99 -5.73 -5.12 11.46
CA SER A 99 -5.86 -6.11 12.54
C SER A 99 -7.24 -6.79 12.54
N LEU A 100 -8.26 -6.12 12.00
CA LEU A 100 -9.62 -6.62 11.93
C LEU A 100 -9.77 -7.82 10.98
N VAL A 101 -8.97 -7.82 9.92
CA VAL A 101 -8.92 -8.90 8.91
C VAL A 101 -7.57 -9.62 9.03
N PRO A 102 -7.54 -10.87 9.55
CA PRO A 102 -6.28 -11.59 9.78
C PRO A 102 -5.41 -11.74 8.53
N GLU A 103 -6.02 -11.86 7.36
CA GLU A 103 -5.37 -11.95 6.05
C GLU A 103 -4.56 -10.69 5.71
N TRP A 104 -4.97 -9.52 6.20
CA TRP A 104 -4.27 -8.24 5.99
C TRP A 104 -3.18 -7.99 7.04
N SER A 105 -3.16 -8.78 8.10
CA SER A 105 -2.16 -8.68 9.17
C SER A 105 -0.90 -9.50 8.86
N ARG A 106 -1.05 -10.62 8.16
CA ARG A 106 0.05 -11.56 7.88
C ARG A 106 0.96 -11.08 6.76
N LEU A 107 2.20 -11.58 6.76
CA LEU A 107 3.14 -11.37 5.66
C LEU A 107 2.60 -12.06 4.41
N SER A 108 2.21 -11.25 3.43
CA SER A 108 1.58 -11.69 2.20
C SER A 108 2.08 -10.83 1.03
N ALA A 109 2.01 -11.36 -0.19
CA ALA A 109 2.34 -10.62 -1.40
C ALA A 109 1.62 -9.25 -1.51
N PRO A 110 0.30 -9.16 -1.23
CA PRO A 110 -0.42 -7.89 -1.24
C PRO A 110 0.13 -6.86 -0.24
N LEU A 111 0.60 -7.28 0.93
CA LEU A 111 1.15 -6.37 1.94
C LEU A 111 2.39 -5.65 1.41
N CYS A 112 3.33 -6.39 0.83
CA CYS A 112 4.54 -5.84 0.23
C CYS A 112 4.19 -4.88 -0.92
N ALA A 113 3.26 -5.29 -1.79
CA ALA A 113 2.79 -4.47 -2.90
C ALA A 113 2.14 -3.16 -2.41
N THR A 114 1.36 -3.20 -1.33
CA THR A 114 0.65 -2.03 -0.78
C THR A 114 1.62 -0.95 -0.31
N VAL A 115 2.73 -1.32 0.34
CA VAL A 115 3.76 -0.35 0.76
C VAL A 115 4.39 0.36 -0.45
N LEU A 116 4.74 -0.41 -1.49
CA LEU A 116 5.32 0.13 -2.72
C LEU A 116 4.33 1.05 -3.46
N LEU A 117 3.07 0.64 -3.57
CA LEU A 117 2.01 1.44 -4.18
C LEU A 117 1.74 2.72 -3.40
N THR A 118 1.82 2.67 -2.07
CA THR A 118 1.68 3.87 -1.21
C THR A 118 2.82 4.86 -1.49
N LEU A 119 4.05 4.39 -1.65
CA LEU A 119 5.19 5.23 -2.04
C LEU A 119 5.01 5.80 -3.45
N ALA A 120 4.55 4.99 -4.41
CA ALA A 120 4.26 5.45 -5.77
C ALA A 120 3.21 6.57 -5.75
N PHE A 121 2.12 6.39 -4.98
CA PHE A 121 1.09 7.40 -4.79
C PHE A 121 1.63 8.69 -4.18
N TRP A 122 2.52 8.58 -3.19
CA TRP A 122 3.16 9.75 -2.60
C TRP A 122 3.98 10.54 -3.63
N ILE A 123 4.73 9.87 -4.50
CA ILE A 123 5.51 10.53 -5.56
C ILE A 123 4.59 11.16 -6.60
N ILE A 124 3.47 10.52 -6.95
CA ILE A 124 2.44 11.08 -7.85
C ILE A 124 1.92 12.41 -7.27
N MET A 125 1.53 12.44 -5.99
CA MET A 125 1.03 13.66 -5.35
C MET A 125 2.11 14.77 -5.32
N ARG A 126 3.39 14.41 -5.18
CA ARG A 126 4.51 15.39 -5.20
C ARG A 126 4.86 15.89 -6.59
N LEU A 127 4.42 15.18 -7.63
CA LEU A 127 4.69 15.53 -9.01
C LEU A 127 3.97 16.82 -9.43
N TYR A 128 2.78 17.07 -8.85
CA TYR A 128 1.98 18.26 -9.13
C TYR A 128 2.76 19.57 -8.98
N ALA A 129 3.65 19.65 -7.98
CA ALA A 129 4.39 20.88 -7.66
C ALA A 129 5.80 20.95 -8.28
N ALA A 130 6.19 20.00 -9.14
CA ALA A 130 7.60 19.80 -9.50
C ALA A 130 7.96 20.26 -10.92
N PRO A 131 9.04 21.04 -11.10
CA PRO A 131 9.47 21.50 -12.42
C PRO A 131 10.13 20.39 -13.28
N LYS A 132 10.77 19.40 -12.64
CA LYS A 132 11.40 18.25 -13.32
C LYS A 132 10.61 16.96 -13.04
N ALA A 133 9.81 16.53 -14.01
CA ALA A 133 8.89 15.41 -13.86
C ALA A 133 9.50 14.04 -14.24
N GLY A 134 10.43 14.00 -15.20
CA GLY A 134 10.85 12.76 -15.85
C GLY A 134 11.36 11.65 -14.90
N GLY A 135 12.32 11.96 -14.03
CA GLY A 135 12.85 10.96 -13.08
C GLY A 135 11.83 10.49 -12.04
N ARG A 136 10.89 11.35 -11.64
CA ARG A 136 9.81 10.97 -10.72
C ARG A 136 8.80 10.05 -11.40
N ILE A 137 8.47 10.31 -12.66
CA ILE A 137 7.57 9.47 -13.46
C ILE A 137 8.16 8.07 -13.66
N PHE A 138 9.46 7.99 -13.98
CA PHE A 138 10.16 6.71 -14.04
C PHE A 138 10.09 5.97 -12.70
N ASN A 139 10.34 6.65 -11.57
CA ASN A 139 10.27 6.02 -10.24
C ASN A 139 8.86 5.52 -9.90
N ILE A 140 7.80 6.23 -10.31
CA ILE A 140 6.41 5.78 -10.14
C ILE A 140 6.18 4.50 -10.95
N GLY A 141 6.63 4.46 -12.20
CA GLY A 141 6.60 3.26 -13.04
C GLY A 141 7.36 2.10 -12.42
N LEU A 142 8.58 2.35 -11.95
CA LEU A 142 9.43 1.34 -11.31
C LEU A 142 8.79 0.76 -10.04
N LEU A 143 8.24 1.60 -9.16
CA LEU A 143 7.58 1.13 -7.94
C LEU A 143 6.31 0.32 -8.24
N THR A 144 5.52 0.74 -9.23
CA THR A 144 4.30 0.02 -9.65
C THR A 144 4.63 -1.30 -10.34
N GLY A 145 5.64 -1.34 -11.20
CA GLY A 145 6.16 -2.58 -11.79
C GLY A 145 6.72 -3.53 -10.73
N LEU A 146 7.48 -3.01 -9.76
CA LEU A 146 8.04 -3.82 -8.68
C LEU A 146 6.93 -4.37 -7.78
N ALA A 147 5.88 -3.60 -7.52
CA ALA A 147 4.68 -4.09 -6.83
C ALA A 147 4.01 -5.26 -7.58
N ALA A 148 3.93 -5.21 -8.92
CA ALA A 148 3.41 -6.32 -9.74
C ALA A 148 4.25 -7.60 -9.62
N PHE A 149 5.56 -7.49 -9.37
CA PHE A 149 6.44 -8.63 -9.11
C PHE A 149 6.24 -9.29 -7.75
N PHE A 150 5.74 -8.54 -6.76
CA PHE A 150 5.32 -9.10 -5.48
C PHE A 150 3.93 -9.71 -5.59
N PHE A 151 2.99 -8.96 -6.16
CA PHE A 151 1.60 -9.35 -6.29
C PHE A 151 1.14 -9.14 -7.73
N THR A 152 0.96 -10.23 -8.47
CA THR A 152 0.64 -10.20 -9.91
C THR A 152 -0.54 -9.26 -10.27
N PRO A 153 -1.66 -9.25 -9.52
CA PRO A 153 -2.78 -8.34 -9.78
C PRO A 153 -2.44 -6.85 -9.60
N ALA A 154 -1.32 -6.50 -8.96
CA ALA A 154 -0.90 -5.11 -8.82
C ALA A 154 -0.53 -4.45 -10.16
N LEU A 155 -0.39 -5.23 -11.25
CA LEU A 155 -0.30 -4.70 -12.60
C LEU A 155 -1.48 -3.79 -12.96
N LEU A 156 -2.68 -4.06 -12.43
CA LEU A 156 -3.86 -3.21 -12.64
C LEU A 156 -3.65 -1.80 -12.03
N PHE A 157 -2.90 -1.70 -10.92
CA PHE A 157 -2.55 -0.41 -10.34
C PHE A 157 -1.56 0.38 -11.19
N ALA A 158 -0.80 -0.25 -12.11
CA ALA A 158 0.02 0.48 -13.07
C ALA A 158 -0.89 1.28 -14.03
N VAL A 159 -1.98 0.69 -14.51
CA VAL A 159 -2.97 1.40 -15.34
C VAL A 159 -3.61 2.54 -14.56
N ILE A 160 -3.98 2.31 -13.30
CA ILE A 160 -4.57 3.35 -12.44
C ILE A 160 -3.56 4.47 -12.17
N ALA A 161 -2.29 4.15 -11.92
CA ALA A 161 -1.24 5.14 -11.72
C ALA A 161 -1.02 5.99 -12.98
N LEU A 162 -1.07 5.38 -14.16
CA LEU A 162 -1.03 6.09 -15.44
C LEU A 162 -2.21 7.05 -15.60
N LEU A 163 -3.42 6.62 -15.29
CA LEU A 163 -4.60 7.49 -15.29
C LEU A 163 -4.46 8.64 -14.29
N GLY A 164 -3.94 8.37 -13.08
CA GLY A 164 -3.66 9.40 -12.08
C GLY A 164 -2.67 10.45 -12.57
N LEU A 165 -1.64 10.03 -13.31
CA LEU A 165 -0.69 10.95 -13.95
C LEU A 165 -1.36 11.80 -15.03
N MET A 166 -2.21 11.21 -15.87
CA MET A 166 -2.97 11.91 -16.91
C MET A 166 -3.91 12.97 -16.34
N VAL A 167 -4.50 12.72 -15.17
CA VAL A 167 -5.38 13.68 -14.50
C VAL A 167 -4.60 14.88 -13.94
N LEU A 168 -3.41 14.64 -13.39
CA LEU A 168 -2.63 15.70 -12.72
C LEU A 168 -1.86 16.59 -13.69
N ARG A 169 -1.54 16.10 -14.89
CA ARG A 169 -0.71 16.85 -15.84
C ARG A 169 -1.04 16.48 -17.29
N PRO A 170 -1.01 17.45 -18.24
CA PRO A 170 -1.13 17.15 -19.65
C PRO A 170 -0.04 16.17 -20.08
N PHE A 171 -0.51 15.07 -20.66
CA PHE A 171 0.29 13.91 -20.95
C PHE A 171 1.22 14.16 -22.15
N ARG A 172 2.53 13.89 -21.98
CA ARG A 172 3.53 13.98 -23.07
C ARG A 172 4.01 12.57 -23.43
N ALA A 173 4.24 12.30 -24.71
CA ALA A 173 4.73 10.99 -25.17
C ALA A 173 6.06 10.58 -24.50
N GLN A 174 6.95 11.54 -24.26
CA GLN A 174 8.20 11.29 -23.53
C GLN A 174 7.95 10.79 -22.09
N GLU A 175 6.92 11.31 -21.42
CA GLU A 175 6.56 10.94 -20.05
C GLU A 175 5.90 9.56 -20.01
N LEU A 176 5.10 9.21 -21.02
CA LEU A 176 4.60 7.85 -21.20
C LEU A 176 5.74 6.85 -21.33
N LEU A 177 6.72 7.15 -22.19
CA LEU A 177 7.86 6.27 -22.42
C LEU A 177 8.67 6.07 -21.13
N LEU A 178 8.95 7.15 -20.38
CA LEU A 178 9.62 7.07 -19.08
C LEU A 178 8.83 6.21 -18.08
N TYR A 179 7.51 6.38 -18.03
CA TYR A 179 6.65 5.58 -17.17
C TYR A 179 6.68 4.10 -17.54
N LEU A 180 6.46 3.78 -18.81
CA LEU A 180 6.46 2.41 -19.34
C LEU A 180 7.81 1.74 -19.12
N LEU A 181 8.92 2.46 -19.40
CA LEU A 181 10.27 1.98 -19.12
C LEU A 181 10.42 1.63 -17.64
N GLY A 182 9.92 2.48 -16.74
CA GLY A 182 9.90 2.20 -15.31
C GLY A 182 9.14 0.90 -14.98
N VAL A 183 7.93 0.74 -15.50
CA VAL A 183 7.09 -0.46 -15.27
C VAL A 183 7.75 -1.73 -15.80
N THR A 184 8.43 -1.66 -16.94
CA THR A 184 9.13 -2.79 -17.55
C THR A 184 10.54 -3.01 -17.01
N THR A 185 11.08 -2.10 -16.20
CA THR A 185 12.44 -2.24 -15.66
C THR A 185 12.57 -3.49 -14.77
N PRO A 186 11.63 -3.76 -13.83
CA PRO A 186 11.66 -5.00 -13.05
C PRO A 186 11.57 -6.28 -13.91
N THR A 187 10.75 -6.28 -14.97
CA THR A 187 10.66 -7.44 -15.89
C THR A 187 11.95 -7.65 -16.65
N TYR A 188 12.59 -6.57 -17.10
CA TYR A 188 13.87 -6.63 -17.79
C TYR A 188 14.96 -7.25 -16.91
N PHE A 189 15.16 -6.76 -15.68
CA PHE A 189 16.18 -7.31 -14.78
C PHE A 189 15.90 -8.76 -14.40
N TYR A 190 14.64 -9.12 -14.22
CA TYR A 190 14.26 -10.52 -13.96
C TYR A 190 14.57 -11.42 -15.17
N ALA A 191 14.28 -10.97 -16.39
CA ALA A 191 14.60 -11.70 -17.61
C ALA A 191 16.11 -11.91 -17.80
N VAL A 192 16.91 -10.87 -17.53
CA VAL A 192 18.38 -10.96 -17.55
C VAL A 192 18.88 -11.97 -16.50
N GLY A 193 18.30 -11.96 -15.30
CA GLY A 193 18.62 -12.95 -14.27
C GLY A 193 18.34 -14.39 -14.75
N LEU A 194 17.15 -14.63 -15.31
CA LEU A 194 16.80 -15.96 -15.85
C LEU A 194 17.70 -16.38 -17.01
N PHE A 195 18.09 -15.44 -17.87
CA PHE A 195 19.04 -15.69 -18.96
C PHE A 195 20.41 -16.13 -18.44
N LEU A 196 20.93 -15.47 -17.40
CA LEU A 196 22.23 -15.81 -16.80
C LEU A 196 22.25 -17.19 -16.12
N TYR A 197 21.10 -17.66 -15.62
CA TYR A 197 20.95 -18.99 -15.03
C TYR A 197 20.47 -20.06 -16.02
N ASP A 198 20.44 -19.74 -17.31
CA ASP A 198 20.00 -20.63 -18.41
C ASP A 198 18.59 -21.22 -18.18
N ALA A 199 17.75 -20.48 -17.44
CA ALA A 199 16.39 -20.86 -17.05
C ALA A 199 15.33 -20.02 -17.76
N LEU A 200 15.68 -19.35 -18.86
CA LEU A 200 14.80 -18.42 -19.55
C LEU A 200 13.63 -19.16 -20.19
N ASN A 201 12.43 -18.90 -19.65
CA ASN A 201 11.19 -19.36 -20.25
C ASN A 201 10.22 -18.18 -20.43
N TRP A 202 9.77 -17.97 -21.66
CA TRP A 202 8.84 -16.88 -22.01
C TRP A 202 7.56 -16.90 -21.16
N LYS A 203 7.07 -18.10 -20.78
CA LYS A 203 5.87 -18.25 -19.97
C LYS A 203 6.01 -17.70 -18.55
N GLN A 204 7.23 -17.58 -18.03
CA GLN A 204 7.51 -17.05 -16.69
C GLN A 204 7.56 -15.52 -16.68
N LEU A 205 7.77 -14.88 -17.84
CA LEU A 205 7.81 -13.43 -17.97
C LEU A 205 6.41 -12.81 -18.08
N VAL A 206 5.43 -13.59 -18.55
CA VAL A 206 4.04 -13.14 -18.68
C VAL A 206 3.30 -13.35 -17.36
N PRO A 207 2.83 -12.27 -16.70
CA PRO A 207 2.04 -12.39 -15.48
C PRO A 207 0.67 -13.01 -15.79
N TRP A 208 0.43 -14.23 -15.30
CA TRP A 208 -0.88 -14.87 -15.41
C TRP A 208 -1.81 -14.38 -14.28
N LEU A 209 -2.88 -13.68 -14.66
CA LEU A 209 -3.93 -13.27 -13.74
C LEU A 209 -4.78 -14.49 -13.37
N HIS A 210 -4.63 -14.95 -12.13
CA HIS A 210 -5.45 -16.02 -11.58
C HIS A 210 -6.68 -15.41 -10.92
N PHE A 211 -7.84 -15.58 -11.55
CA PHE A 211 -9.13 -15.23 -10.95
C PHE A 211 -9.63 -16.44 -10.15
N GLY A 212 -9.46 -16.39 -8.83
CA GLY A 212 -10.03 -17.39 -7.93
C GLY A 212 -11.49 -17.06 -7.63
N ILE A 213 -12.38 -18.03 -7.83
CA ILE A 213 -13.75 -17.94 -7.31
C ILE A 213 -13.69 -18.30 -5.83
N ILE A 214 -14.15 -17.40 -4.96
CA ILE A 214 -14.22 -17.64 -3.52
C ILE A 214 -15.37 -18.62 -3.26
N ASN A 215 -15.05 -19.92 -3.15
CA ASN A 215 -16.03 -20.98 -2.87
C ASN A 215 -16.18 -21.32 -1.37
N SER A 216 -15.56 -20.55 -0.48
CA SER A 216 -15.63 -20.77 0.97
C SER A 216 -16.86 -20.07 1.56
N ARG A 217 -17.61 -20.77 2.42
CA ARG A 217 -18.70 -20.15 3.19
C ARG A 217 -18.13 -19.00 4.05
N PRO A 218 -18.74 -17.81 4.05
CA PRO A 218 -18.25 -16.71 4.85
C PRO A 218 -18.35 -17.07 6.34
N SER A 219 -17.22 -17.02 7.04
CA SER A 219 -17.19 -17.18 8.50
C SER A 219 -17.94 -16.02 9.17
N TYR A 220 -18.61 -16.28 10.29
CA TYR A 220 -19.23 -15.23 11.11
C TYR A 220 -18.22 -14.17 11.55
N ALA A 221 -16.93 -14.53 11.72
CA ALA A 221 -15.86 -13.58 12.00
C ALA A 221 -15.61 -12.62 10.82
N LEU A 222 -15.67 -13.12 9.59
CA LEU A 222 -15.51 -12.32 8.37
C LEU A 222 -16.69 -11.35 8.20
N LEU A 223 -17.93 -11.83 8.41
CA LEU A 223 -19.12 -10.97 8.40
C LEU A 223 -19.04 -9.87 9.47
N GLY A 224 -18.62 -10.21 10.69
CA GLY A 224 -18.40 -9.23 11.76
C GLY A 224 -17.36 -8.18 11.38
N SER A 225 -16.24 -8.58 10.76
CA SER A 225 -15.20 -7.66 10.27
C SER A 225 -15.72 -6.71 9.18
N ILE A 226 -16.57 -7.20 8.27
CA ILE A 226 -17.19 -6.38 7.21
C ILE A 226 -18.08 -5.30 7.83
N VAL A 227 -18.96 -5.67 8.78
CA VAL A 227 -19.84 -4.70 9.44
C VAL A 227 -19.03 -3.63 10.19
N LEU A 228 -18.00 -4.04 10.92
CA LEU A 228 -17.10 -3.15 11.65
C LEU A 228 -16.24 -2.25 10.74
N LEU A 229 -16.07 -2.59 9.46
CA LEU A 229 -15.37 -1.76 8.48
C LEU A 229 -16.33 -0.81 7.75
N VAL A 230 -17.50 -1.30 7.37
CA VAL A 230 -18.52 -0.53 6.63
C VAL A 230 -19.15 0.54 7.52
N ALA A 231 -19.47 0.25 8.78
CA ALA A 231 -20.14 1.22 9.65
C ALA A 231 -19.30 2.50 9.89
N PRO A 232 -18.01 2.44 10.28
CA PRO A 232 -17.18 3.63 10.40
C PRO A 232 -16.93 4.34 9.06
N PHE A 233 -16.85 3.59 7.96
CA PHE A 233 -16.68 4.17 6.63
C PHE A 233 -17.89 5.02 6.23
N LEU A 234 -19.11 4.51 6.43
CA LEU A 234 -20.35 5.25 6.16
C LEU A 234 -20.46 6.47 7.06
N LEU A 235 -20.25 6.33 8.37
CA LEU A 235 -20.27 7.45 9.33
C LEU A 235 -19.24 8.52 8.96
N GLY A 236 -18.03 8.11 8.57
CA GLY A 236 -16.97 9.00 8.09
C GLY A 236 -17.36 9.75 6.82
N SER A 237 -17.94 9.04 5.83
CA SER A 237 -18.43 9.63 4.59
C SER A 237 -19.53 10.68 4.84
N PHE A 238 -20.53 10.35 5.66
CA PHE A 238 -21.58 11.30 6.05
C PHE A 238 -21.01 12.52 6.79
N TYR A 239 -20.07 12.31 7.72
CA TYR A 239 -19.43 13.40 8.44
C TYR A 239 -18.63 14.33 7.53
N VAL A 240 -17.89 13.77 6.57
CA VAL A 240 -17.16 14.55 5.56
C VAL A 240 -18.15 15.35 4.72
N GLN A 241 -19.19 14.72 4.17
CA GLN A 241 -20.21 15.39 3.36
C GLN A 241 -20.87 16.57 4.10
N ALA A 242 -21.22 16.38 5.38
CA ALA A 242 -21.81 17.43 6.21
C ALA A 242 -20.85 18.63 6.42
N ASN A 243 -19.55 18.39 6.44
CA ASN A 243 -18.53 19.42 6.70
C ASN A 243 -17.84 19.99 5.45
N LEU A 244 -17.96 19.35 4.28
CA LEU A 244 -17.40 19.84 3.01
C LEU A 244 -17.85 21.27 2.69
N ARG A 245 -19.13 21.59 2.97
CA ARG A 245 -19.68 22.94 2.75
C ARG A 245 -18.95 24.03 3.56
N LYS A 246 -18.47 23.69 4.77
CA LYS A 246 -17.71 24.61 5.63
C LYS A 246 -16.28 24.79 5.14
N MET A 247 -15.68 23.75 4.54
CA MET A 247 -14.31 23.79 4.01
C MET A 247 -14.21 24.62 2.72
N LEU A 248 -15.24 24.63 1.86
CA LEU A 248 -15.28 25.49 0.66
C LEU A 248 -15.17 26.99 0.99
N ILE A 249 -15.76 27.41 2.11
CA ILE A 249 -15.71 28.82 2.55
C ILE A 249 -14.30 29.19 3.04
N GLN A 250 -13.58 28.27 3.70
CA GLN A 250 -12.19 28.50 4.13
C GLN A 250 -11.22 28.56 2.96
N ALA A 251 -11.35 27.66 1.98
CA ALA A 251 -10.50 27.65 0.78
C ALA A 251 -10.61 28.98 -0.01
N ARG A 252 -11.82 29.55 -0.08
CA ARG A 252 -12.07 30.84 -0.73
C ARG A 252 -11.47 32.04 0.02
N LYS A 253 -11.30 31.93 1.34
CA LYS A 253 -10.69 32.96 2.20
C LYS A 253 -9.16 32.94 2.23
N THR A 254 -8.54 31.80 1.91
CA THR A 254 -7.07 31.67 1.84
C THR A 254 -6.50 31.92 0.43
N GLY A 255 -7.37 31.95 -0.58
CA GLY A 255 -6.99 32.24 -1.98
C GLY A 255 -7.34 33.66 -2.45
N ALA A 256 -7.79 34.53 -1.53
CA ALA A 256 -7.94 35.97 -1.71
C ALA A 256 -6.97 36.67 -0.76
#